data_AF-E9ALH3-F1
#
_entry.id   AF-E9ALH3-F1
#
_cell.length_a   1.000
_cell.length_b   1.000
_cell.length_c   1.000
_cell.angle_alpha   90.00
_cell.angle_beta   90.00
_cell.angle_gamma   90.00
#
_symmetry.space_group_name_H-M   'P 1'
#
loop_
_entity.id
_entity.type
_entity.pdbx_description
1 polymer ?
#
loop_
_entity_poly.entity_id
_entity_poly.type
_entity_poly.pdbx_seq_one_letter_code
_entity_poly.pdbx_strand_id
1 'polypeptide(L)'
;METRHHLNTKIMPSYQAPLSKVTAADLTVERLAGCKYMNPSKKHILREEYRDKVEHIMYDPRPQEDLDAEYPVSCNKLVCELAAARKHLHFNPSETSIGIVTCGGICPGLNDVIRSITLTGIISYRVKRVVGFRYGYWGLSKEGSKTAIELSRADVRQIHRFGGTILGSSRGPQDAKEMVDTLVRMKINILFTLGGDGTQRGALTIYEEAKRRGENIAVFGVPKTIDNDLAFSHRTFGFQTAVEQAVNAVRAAYAEAVSLNYGVGIVKLMGRESGFIAAQATVASSQANICLIPENPLPKETVMRLIERRLQQSRNCVIVVAEGFGQDWETGKSGHDASGNKKLIDIGFILKKEVESWLRANKEKFPQGTVKYIDPSYMIRACPPSSNDALFCTNLATLAVHEAMAGATGCIISMRYNNYILVPIKAATSVRRVVSLRGALWRQVREITVGLSDDVQQWNEQDLRRHLESLNVERERIIARLASKV
;
A
#
# COMPACT_ATOMS: atom_id res chain seq x y z
N MET A 1 -11.57 -30.07 0.07
CA MET A 1 -11.50 -28.67 0.57
C MET A 1 -10.20 -27.94 0.16
N GLU A 2 -9.43 -28.44 -0.82
CA GLU A 2 -8.07 -27.95 -1.15
C GLU A 2 -7.88 -27.35 -2.56
N THR A 3 -8.91 -27.33 -3.39
CA THR A 3 -8.87 -26.75 -4.74
C THR A 3 -9.48 -25.36 -4.71
N ARG A 4 -8.79 -24.32 -5.21
CA ARG A 4 -9.28 -22.98 -5.68
C ARG A 4 -8.47 -21.76 -5.18
N HIS A 5 -7.14 -21.78 -5.28
CA HIS A 5 -6.25 -20.68 -4.87
C HIS A 5 -5.37 -20.11 -6.01
N HIS A 6 -5.95 -19.27 -6.88
CA HIS A 6 -5.18 -18.49 -7.87
C HIS A 6 -5.19 -16.97 -7.62
N LEU A 7 -5.75 -16.52 -6.49
CA LEU A 7 -5.70 -15.11 -6.12
C LEU A 7 -4.24 -14.68 -5.85
N ASN A 8 -3.90 -13.45 -6.27
CA ASN A 8 -2.59 -12.84 -6.06
C ASN A 8 -2.28 -12.54 -4.59
N THR A 9 -3.29 -12.60 -3.73
CA THR A 9 -3.21 -12.20 -2.33
C THR A 9 -3.70 -13.31 -1.42
N LYS A 10 -3.13 -13.41 -0.23
CA LYS A 10 -3.61 -14.20 0.91
C LYS A 10 -3.84 -13.27 2.10
N ILE A 11 -4.77 -13.65 2.99
CA ILE A 11 -4.97 -12.99 4.27
C ILE A 11 -4.19 -13.74 5.36
N MET A 12 -3.49 -13.01 6.21
CA MET A 12 -2.76 -13.51 7.37
C MET A 12 -3.19 -12.74 8.63
N PRO A 13 -3.11 -13.34 9.83
CA PRO A 13 -3.27 -12.59 11.07
C PRO A 13 -2.23 -11.47 11.17
N SER A 14 -2.65 -10.32 11.69
CA SER A 14 -1.74 -9.24 12.06
C SER A 14 -0.97 -9.61 13.32
N TYR A 15 0.26 -9.10 13.49
CA TYR A 15 1.09 -9.40 14.67
C TYR A 15 0.48 -8.92 15.99
N GLN A 16 -0.32 -7.87 15.95
CA GLN A 16 -1.04 -7.29 17.08
C GLN A 16 -2.55 -7.28 16.79
N ALA A 17 -3.11 -8.45 16.47
CA ALA A 17 -4.51 -8.58 16.09
C ALA A 17 -5.44 -8.42 17.30
N PRO A 18 -6.37 -7.43 17.30
CA PRO A 18 -7.35 -7.31 18.38
C PRO A 18 -8.44 -8.39 18.32
N LEU A 19 -8.68 -9.00 17.15
CA LEU A 19 -9.63 -10.10 16.96
C LEU A 19 -8.89 -11.36 16.48
N SER A 20 -9.26 -12.51 17.05
CA SER A 20 -8.77 -13.81 16.58
C SER A 20 -9.46 -14.29 15.29
N LYS A 21 -10.69 -13.83 15.06
CA LYS A 21 -11.49 -14.09 13.86
C LYS A 21 -12.45 -12.93 13.63
N VAL A 22 -12.69 -12.60 12.36
CA VAL A 22 -13.68 -11.57 11.98
C VAL A 22 -15.03 -12.23 11.69
N THR A 23 -16.07 -11.75 12.35
CA THR A 23 -17.47 -12.17 12.16
C THR A 23 -18.27 -11.09 11.42
N ALA A 24 -19.52 -11.38 11.06
CA ALA A 24 -20.41 -10.39 10.43
C ALA A 24 -20.69 -9.19 11.38
N ALA A 25 -20.80 -9.44 12.68
CA ALA A 25 -21.01 -8.38 13.68
C ALA A 25 -19.80 -7.43 13.76
N ASP A 26 -18.58 -7.95 13.57
CA ASP A 26 -17.35 -7.15 13.58
C ASP A 26 -17.20 -6.26 12.33
N LEU A 27 -18.02 -6.48 11.29
CA LEU A 27 -18.05 -5.67 10.07
C LEU A 27 -19.15 -4.61 10.07
N THR A 28 -20.01 -4.60 11.08
CA THR A 28 -21.01 -3.55 11.27
C THR A 28 -20.32 -2.25 11.68
N VAL A 29 -20.52 -1.19 10.90
CA VAL A 29 -19.94 0.12 11.17
C VAL A 29 -20.75 0.85 12.22
N GLU A 30 -20.08 1.38 13.24
CA GLU A 30 -20.74 2.16 14.27
C GLU A 30 -21.05 3.58 13.77
N ARG A 31 -22.24 4.07 14.13
CA ARG A 31 -22.70 5.42 13.82
C ARG A 31 -23.10 6.15 15.09
N LEU A 32 -22.74 7.43 15.18
CA LEU A 32 -23.23 8.33 16.23
C LEU A 32 -24.76 8.44 16.17
N ALA A 33 -25.38 8.59 17.34
CA ALA A 33 -26.84 8.51 17.47
C ALA A 33 -27.55 9.69 16.77
N GLY A 34 -28.52 9.37 15.92
CA GLY A 34 -29.40 10.35 15.27
C GLY A 34 -28.86 10.90 13.95
N CYS A 35 -29.72 11.01 12.94
CA CYS A 35 -29.46 11.64 11.65
C CYS A 35 -30.57 12.65 11.37
N LYS A 36 -30.37 13.91 11.76
CA LYS A 36 -31.44 14.94 11.81
C LYS A 36 -31.30 16.01 10.74
N TYR A 37 -30.11 16.20 10.19
CA TYR A 37 -29.83 17.32 9.29
C TYR A 37 -29.87 16.86 7.83
N MET A 38 -30.46 17.68 6.96
CA MET A 38 -30.45 17.40 5.52
C MET A 38 -29.06 17.65 4.93
N ASN A 39 -28.63 16.79 4.02
CA ASN A 39 -27.36 16.94 3.33
C ASN A 39 -27.42 18.18 2.40
N PRO A 40 -26.55 19.19 2.61
CA PRO A 40 -26.58 20.43 1.84
C PRO A 40 -25.96 20.31 0.44
N SER A 41 -25.35 19.17 0.11
CA SER A 41 -24.62 18.96 -1.15
C SER A 41 -25.56 18.92 -2.36
N LYS A 42 -25.99 20.08 -2.85
CA LYS A 42 -26.94 20.23 -3.99
C LYS A 42 -26.55 19.49 -5.28
N LYS A 43 -25.29 19.06 -5.41
CA LYS A 43 -24.79 18.31 -6.57
C LYS A 43 -25.41 16.92 -6.72
N HIS A 44 -25.87 16.30 -5.62
CA HIS A 44 -26.52 14.97 -5.64
C HIS A 44 -28.06 15.05 -5.55
N ILE A 45 -28.63 16.23 -5.25
CA ILE A 45 -30.08 16.43 -5.09
C ILE A 45 -30.86 16.24 -6.40
N LEU A 46 -30.21 16.40 -7.56
CA LEU A 46 -30.87 16.33 -8.86
C LEU A 46 -30.95 14.92 -9.49
N ARG A 47 -30.46 13.85 -8.84
CA ARG A 47 -30.28 12.53 -9.49
C ARG A 47 -30.60 11.28 -8.66
N GLU A 48 -31.34 11.36 -7.55
CA GLU A 48 -31.57 10.19 -6.66
C GLU A 48 -30.25 9.55 -6.12
N GLU A 49 -29.12 10.25 -6.20
CA GLU A 49 -27.79 9.71 -5.87
C GLU A 49 -27.54 9.55 -4.36
N TYR A 50 -28.46 10.02 -3.51
CA TYR A 50 -28.37 9.78 -2.07
C TYR A 50 -28.92 8.41 -1.71
N ARG A 51 -28.13 7.65 -0.95
CA ARG A 51 -28.57 6.36 -0.42
C ARG A 51 -29.17 6.53 0.96
N ASP A 52 -30.49 6.41 1.05
CA ASP A 52 -31.25 6.46 2.31
C ASP A 52 -31.05 5.19 3.15
N LYS A 53 -30.71 4.05 2.52
CA LYS A 53 -30.41 2.79 3.18
C LYS A 53 -28.92 2.44 3.10
N VAL A 54 -28.45 1.74 4.11
CA VAL A 54 -27.11 1.13 4.09
C VAL A 54 -27.13 -0.04 3.12
N GLU A 55 -26.36 0.09 2.04
CA GLU A 55 -26.15 -0.99 1.09
C GLU A 55 -24.87 -1.75 1.40
N HIS A 56 -24.83 -3.00 0.99
CA HIS A 56 -23.72 -3.90 1.27
C HIS A 56 -23.22 -4.55 -0.01
N ILE A 57 -21.93 -4.89 -0.02
CA ILE A 57 -21.30 -5.73 -1.02
C ILE A 57 -20.80 -7.02 -0.38
N MET A 58 -20.86 -8.12 -1.11
CA MET A 58 -20.29 -9.40 -0.66
C MET A 58 -18.79 -9.25 -0.39
N TYR A 59 -18.31 -9.77 0.74
CA TYR A 59 -16.88 -9.83 1.01
C TYR A 59 -16.15 -10.72 0.00
N ASP A 60 -16.80 -11.80 -0.45
CA ASP A 60 -16.31 -12.72 -1.47
C ASP A 60 -17.41 -12.97 -2.51
N PRO A 61 -17.27 -12.50 -3.75
CA PRO A 61 -18.32 -12.63 -4.76
C PRO A 61 -18.37 -14.03 -5.40
N ARG A 62 -17.47 -14.95 -5.01
CA ARG A 62 -17.45 -16.30 -5.59
C ARG A 62 -18.66 -17.10 -5.10
N PRO A 63 -19.35 -17.83 -5.99
CA PRO A 63 -20.50 -18.63 -5.60
C PRO A 63 -20.09 -19.90 -4.83
N GLN A 64 -21.04 -20.45 -4.08
CA GLN A 64 -21.01 -21.84 -3.62
C GLN A 64 -21.12 -22.77 -4.84
N GLU A 65 -20.85 -24.07 -4.66
CA GLU A 65 -20.59 -25.01 -5.76
C GLU A 65 -21.75 -25.19 -6.76
N ASP A 66 -22.97 -24.79 -6.39
CA ASP A 66 -24.14 -24.79 -7.25
C ASP A 66 -24.13 -23.57 -8.19
N LEU A 67 -23.50 -23.75 -9.36
CA LEU A 67 -23.45 -22.73 -10.42
C LEU A 67 -24.77 -22.62 -11.20
N ASP A 68 -25.68 -23.60 -11.04
CA ASP A 68 -26.93 -23.69 -11.79
C ASP A 68 -28.11 -23.05 -11.04
N ALA A 69 -27.90 -22.59 -9.80
CA ALA A 69 -28.88 -21.82 -9.04
C ALA A 69 -29.24 -20.48 -9.72
N GLU A 70 -30.53 -20.13 -9.76
CA GLU A 70 -31.04 -18.89 -10.37
C GLU A 70 -30.34 -17.63 -9.83
N TYR A 71 -30.04 -17.61 -8.53
CA TYR A 71 -29.25 -16.57 -7.87
C TYR A 71 -28.09 -17.20 -7.10
N PRO A 72 -26.84 -17.06 -7.57
CA PRO A 72 -25.69 -17.68 -6.91
C PRO A 72 -25.47 -17.14 -5.49
N VAL A 73 -25.33 -18.05 -4.53
CA VAL A 73 -25.07 -17.71 -3.12
C VAL A 73 -23.57 -17.63 -2.90
N SER A 74 -23.09 -16.55 -2.27
CA SER A 74 -21.66 -16.40 -1.96
C SER A 74 -21.11 -17.55 -1.10
N CYS A 75 -19.87 -17.96 -1.39
CA CYS A 75 -19.11 -18.89 -0.56
C CYS A 75 -18.71 -18.33 0.80
N ASN A 76 -18.96 -17.04 1.06
CA ASN A 76 -18.67 -16.37 2.32
C ASN A 76 -19.88 -15.55 2.78
N LYS A 77 -20.27 -15.70 4.06
CA LYS A 77 -21.42 -15.00 4.65
C LYS A 77 -21.13 -13.53 4.99
N LEU A 78 -19.86 -13.11 4.96
CA LEU A 78 -19.48 -11.74 5.29
C LEU A 78 -19.90 -10.77 4.19
N VAL A 79 -20.39 -9.60 4.62
CA VAL A 79 -20.72 -8.46 3.77
C VAL A 79 -20.03 -7.22 4.30
N CYS A 80 -19.74 -6.27 3.42
CA CYS A 80 -19.13 -5.00 3.77
C CYS A 80 -20.07 -3.86 3.40
N GLU A 81 -20.20 -2.86 4.27
CA GLU A 81 -20.99 -1.66 4.02
C GLU A 81 -20.35 -0.80 2.91
N LEU A 82 -21.14 -0.41 1.92
CA LEU A 82 -20.72 0.49 0.84
C LEU A 82 -20.71 1.95 1.32
N ALA A 83 -19.62 2.65 1.04
CA ALA A 83 -19.48 4.07 1.34
C ALA A 83 -20.21 4.92 0.28
N ALA A 84 -21.05 5.86 0.73
CA ALA A 84 -21.82 6.74 -0.13
C ALA A 84 -22.19 8.06 0.54
N ALA A 85 -22.59 9.05 -0.26
CA ALA A 85 -23.25 10.24 0.26
C ALA A 85 -24.64 9.88 0.82
N ARG A 86 -24.92 10.30 2.05
CA ARG A 86 -26.19 10.06 2.74
C ARG A 86 -27.09 11.29 2.67
N LYS A 87 -28.40 11.08 2.55
CA LYS A 87 -29.40 12.18 2.53
C LYS A 87 -29.50 12.90 3.85
N HIS A 88 -29.42 12.14 4.95
CA HIS A 88 -29.46 12.65 6.31
C HIS A 88 -28.08 12.56 6.94
N LEU A 89 -27.74 13.59 7.71
CA LEU A 89 -26.47 13.76 8.40
C LEU A 89 -26.67 13.74 9.90
N HIS A 90 -25.65 13.27 10.60
CA HIS A 90 -25.58 13.36 12.05
C HIS A 90 -25.20 14.77 12.50
N PHE A 91 -24.17 15.35 11.87
CA PHE A 91 -23.67 16.66 12.25
C PHE A 91 -24.37 17.81 11.52
N ASN A 92 -24.60 18.92 12.23
CA ASN A 92 -25.06 20.17 11.64
C ASN A 92 -23.92 20.78 10.79
N PRO A 93 -24.06 20.87 9.46
CA PRO A 93 -22.94 21.23 8.60
C PRO A 93 -22.28 22.56 8.98
N SER A 94 -23.04 23.63 9.18
CA SER A 94 -22.49 24.97 9.46
C SER A 94 -21.83 25.13 10.84
N GLU A 95 -22.04 24.18 11.75
CA GLU A 95 -21.46 24.20 13.11
C GLU A 95 -20.29 23.22 13.27
N THR A 96 -20.15 22.30 12.31
CA THR A 96 -19.15 21.23 12.35
C THR A 96 -17.74 21.78 12.19
N SER A 97 -16.80 21.36 13.05
CA SER A 97 -15.37 21.54 12.82
C SER A 97 -14.69 20.20 12.50
N ILE A 98 -13.91 20.17 11.43
CA ILE A 98 -13.14 18.99 11.01
C ILE A 98 -11.69 19.15 11.48
N GLY A 99 -11.10 18.06 12.00
CA GLY A 99 -9.68 17.93 12.31
C GLY A 99 -9.01 16.90 11.38
N ILE A 100 -7.77 17.15 10.99
CA ILE A 100 -6.97 16.25 10.15
C ILE A 100 -5.60 16.04 10.80
N VAL A 101 -5.16 14.79 10.90
CA VAL A 101 -3.82 14.45 11.38
C VAL A 101 -3.16 13.40 10.48
N THR A 102 -1.88 13.60 10.16
CA THR A 102 -1.07 12.64 9.38
C THR A 102 0.03 12.03 10.22
N CYS A 103 0.07 10.70 10.33
CA CYS A 103 0.96 9.96 11.22
C CYS A 103 1.80 8.91 10.48
N GLY A 104 2.94 8.53 11.07
CA GLY A 104 3.85 7.51 10.55
C GLY A 104 4.71 7.97 9.38
N GLY A 105 5.22 7.03 8.59
CA GLY A 105 6.01 7.35 7.39
C GLY A 105 5.18 8.03 6.30
N ILE A 106 5.76 8.99 5.59
CA ILE A 106 5.11 9.64 4.44
C ILE A 106 4.91 8.66 3.28
N CYS A 107 3.92 8.92 2.43
CA CYS A 107 3.74 8.26 1.14
C CYS A 107 3.11 9.24 0.14
N PRO A 108 3.20 8.96 -1.18
CA PRO A 108 2.57 9.80 -2.20
C PRO A 108 1.06 9.92 -1.96
N GLY A 109 0.49 11.11 -2.15
CA GLY A 109 -0.95 11.37 -2.04
C GLY A 109 -1.45 11.87 -0.68
N LEU A 110 -0.61 12.02 0.34
CA LEU A 110 -1.03 12.59 1.62
C LEU A 110 -1.63 13.99 1.49
N ASN A 111 -0.98 14.86 0.70
CA ASN A 111 -1.48 16.20 0.43
C ASN A 111 -2.79 16.20 -0.37
N ASP A 112 -3.00 15.23 -1.26
CA ASP A 112 -4.26 15.06 -2.00
C ASP A 112 -5.41 14.69 -1.08
N VAL A 113 -5.17 13.81 -0.10
CA VAL A 113 -6.17 13.46 0.91
C VAL A 113 -6.48 14.67 1.80
N ILE A 114 -5.47 15.37 2.33
CA ILE A 114 -5.65 16.60 3.13
C ILE A 114 -6.49 17.61 2.34
N ARG A 115 -6.07 17.90 1.10
CA ARG A 115 -6.76 18.85 0.21
C ARG A 115 -8.20 18.44 -0.02
N SER A 116 -8.45 17.17 -0.32
CA SER A 116 -9.78 16.69 -0.70
C SER A 116 -10.73 16.65 0.51
N ILE A 117 -10.25 16.31 1.70
CA ILE A 117 -11.02 16.44 2.95
C ILE A 117 -11.39 17.91 3.18
N THR A 118 -10.40 18.82 3.15
CA THR A 118 -10.62 20.26 3.36
C THR A 118 -11.61 20.84 2.37
N LEU A 119 -11.42 20.58 1.07
CA LEU A 119 -12.30 21.10 0.03
C LEU A 119 -13.71 20.49 0.09
N THR A 120 -13.84 19.19 0.38
CA THR A 120 -15.17 18.56 0.52
C THR A 120 -15.91 19.15 1.71
N GLY A 121 -15.24 19.30 2.86
CA GLY A 121 -15.81 19.95 4.04
C GLY A 121 -16.28 21.38 3.75
N ILE A 122 -15.42 22.21 3.17
CA ILE A 122 -15.73 23.63 2.92
C ILE A 122 -16.76 23.81 1.80
N ILE A 123 -16.60 23.13 0.66
CA ILE A 123 -17.41 23.38 -0.54
C ILE A 123 -18.74 22.63 -0.49
N SER A 124 -18.72 21.33 -0.15
CA SER A 124 -19.92 20.49 -0.18
C SER A 124 -20.76 20.64 1.08
N TYR A 125 -20.10 20.78 2.25
CA TYR A 125 -20.77 20.81 3.55
C TYR A 125 -20.78 22.19 4.21
N ARG A 126 -19.93 23.12 3.78
CA ARG A 126 -19.82 24.47 4.39
C ARG A 126 -19.55 24.38 5.90
N VAL A 127 -18.67 23.46 6.28
CA VAL A 127 -18.24 23.29 7.67
C VAL A 127 -17.70 24.58 8.24
N LYS A 128 -17.88 24.78 9.54
CA LYS A 128 -17.45 25.99 10.25
C LYS A 128 -15.98 26.28 10.04
N ARG A 129 -15.14 25.24 10.14
CA ARG A 129 -13.69 25.30 9.92
C ARG A 129 -13.07 23.92 9.74
N VAL A 130 -11.86 23.91 9.20
CA VAL A 130 -11.02 22.72 9.08
C VAL A 130 -9.68 22.99 9.74
N VAL A 131 -9.23 22.10 10.62
CA VAL A 131 -8.01 22.23 11.42
C VAL A 131 -7.03 21.12 11.05
N GLY A 132 -5.79 21.49 10.75
CA GLY A 132 -4.67 20.57 10.56
C GLY A 132 -3.81 20.47 11.82
N PHE A 133 -3.72 19.28 12.39
CA PHE A 133 -2.84 18.98 13.53
C PHE A 133 -1.45 18.63 13.04
N ARG A 134 -0.43 19.32 13.55
CA ARG A 134 0.93 19.20 13.06
C ARG A 134 1.67 17.99 13.62
N TYR A 135 2.52 17.38 12.80
CA TYR A 135 3.47 16.33 13.21
C TYR A 135 2.81 15.15 13.91
N GLY A 136 1.77 14.57 13.32
CA GLY A 136 1.10 13.36 13.83
C GLY A 136 0.38 13.57 15.16
N TYR A 137 0.26 12.51 15.96
CA TYR A 137 -0.47 12.58 17.24
C TYR A 137 0.13 13.59 18.23
N TRP A 138 1.42 13.91 18.12
CA TRP A 138 2.02 14.99 18.90
C TRP A 138 1.24 16.31 18.76
N GLY A 139 0.71 16.63 17.57
CA GLY A 139 -0.10 17.83 17.35
C GLY A 139 -1.43 17.86 18.09
N LEU A 140 -1.87 16.72 18.64
CA LEU A 140 -3.04 16.61 19.50
C LEU A 140 -2.70 16.63 21.00
N SER A 141 -1.42 16.48 21.37
CA SER A 141 -0.97 16.68 22.76
C SER A 141 -1.23 18.11 23.23
N LYS A 142 -1.19 18.34 24.55
CA LYS A 142 -1.38 19.68 25.12
C LYS A 142 -0.39 20.69 24.53
N GLU A 143 0.88 20.30 24.43
CA GLU A 143 1.93 21.17 23.88
C GLU A 143 1.80 21.34 22.37
N GLY A 144 1.67 20.24 21.63
CA GLY A 144 1.62 20.27 20.17
C GLY A 144 0.36 20.93 19.62
N SER A 145 -0.75 20.93 20.36
CA SER A 145 -2.00 21.57 19.95
C SER A 145 -1.86 23.07 19.65
N LYS A 146 -0.87 23.75 20.24
CA LYS A 146 -0.54 25.16 19.97
C LYS A 146 -0.09 25.40 18.53
N THR A 147 0.39 24.36 17.84
CA THR A 147 0.87 24.44 16.46
C THR A 147 -0.20 24.14 15.42
N ALA A 148 -1.42 23.79 15.84
CA ALA A 148 -2.53 23.51 14.94
C ALA A 148 -2.80 24.70 14.02
N ILE A 149 -3.06 24.41 12.74
CA ILE A 149 -3.31 25.43 11.71
C ILE A 149 -4.73 25.30 11.19
N GLU A 150 -5.33 26.42 10.80
CA GLU A 150 -6.59 26.41 10.05
C GLU A 150 -6.29 26.17 8.57
N LEU A 151 -7.12 25.36 7.92
CA LEU A 151 -6.98 24.99 6.52
C LEU A 151 -8.11 25.61 5.71
N SER A 152 -7.78 26.64 4.91
CA SER A 152 -8.70 27.26 3.96
C SER A 152 -8.53 26.67 2.55
N ARG A 153 -9.42 27.10 1.63
CA ARG A 153 -9.29 26.79 0.19
C ARG A 153 -7.95 27.27 -0.39
N ALA A 154 -7.42 28.39 0.11
CA ALA A 154 -6.17 28.96 -0.36
C ALA A 154 -4.98 28.10 0.08
N ASP A 155 -4.97 27.69 1.35
CA ASP A 155 -3.87 26.91 1.95
C ASP A 155 -3.68 25.55 1.26
N VAL A 156 -4.77 24.91 0.84
CA VAL A 156 -4.72 23.59 0.20
C VAL A 156 -4.72 23.65 -1.33
N ARG A 157 -4.69 24.84 -1.95
CA ARG A 157 -4.93 25.00 -3.40
C ARG A 157 -4.02 24.12 -4.25
N GLN A 158 -2.71 24.13 -3.96
CA GLN A 158 -1.68 23.48 -4.78
C GLN A 158 -0.91 22.37 -4.07
N ILE A 159 -1.30 21.99 -2.86
CA ILE A 159 -0.50 21.06 -2.05
C ILE A 159 -0.39 19.65 -2.67
N HIS A 160 -1.39 19.25 -3.46
CA HIS A 160 -1.43 17.98 -4.22
C HIS A 160 -0.28 17.83 -5.25
N ARG A 161 0.38 18.94 -5.63
CA ARG A 161 1.53 18.92 -6.55
C ARG A 161 2.82 18.46 -5.87
N PHE A 162 2.82 18.34 -4.56
CA PHE A 162 4.00 18.02 -3.76
C PHE A 162 3.80 16.71 -3.01
N GLY A 163 4.86 15.90 -2.91
CA GLY A 163 4.88 14.77 -2.00
C GLY A 163 5.02 15.20 -0.53
N GLY A 164 5.09 14.22 0.37
CA GLY A 164 5.10 14.49 1.81
C GLY A 164 3.74 14.97 2.33
N THR A 165 3.75 15.72 3.43
CA THR A 165 2.54 16.25 4.08
C THR A 165 2.79 17.66 4.60
N ILE A 166 1.93 18.61 4.25
CA ILE A 166 2.00 19.99 4.78
C ILE A 166 1.79 20.06 6.31
N LEU A 167 1.15 19.04 6.89
CA LEU A 167 0.94 18.97 8.34
C LEU A 167 2.20 18.46 9.06
N GLY A 168 3.14 17.86 8.34
CA GLY A 168 4.20 17.08 8.96
C GLY A 168 3.67 15.78 9.56
N SER A 169 4.57 14.87 9.93
CA SER A 169 4.21 13.57 10.52
C SER A 169 5.18 13.20 11.62
N SER A 170 4.75 12.34 12.55
CA SER A 170 5.61 11.77 13.58
C SER A 170 5.29 10.29 13.82
N ARG A 171 6.20 9.62 14.52
CA ARG A 171 6.03 8.27 15.06
C ARG A 171 5.94 8.38 16.57
N GLY A 172 5.04 7.60 17.17
CA GLY A 172 4.87 7.49 18.62
C GLY A 172 3.43 7.78 19.05
N PRO A 173 2.93 7.07 20.08
CA PRO A 173 1.63 7.37 20.65
C PRO A 173 1.67 8.68 21.45
N GLN A 174 0.50 9.22 21.76
CA GLN A 174 0.30 10.26 22.78
C GLN A 174 -0.80 9.79 23.73
N ASP A 175 -0.97 10.47 24.87
CA ASP A 175 -2.03 10.14 25.82
C ASP A 175 -3.41 10.42 25.19
N ALA A 176 -4.28 9.40 25.18
CA ALA A 176 -5.59 9.51 24.55
C ALA A 176 -6.51 10.52 25.26
N LYS A 177 -6.40 10.66 26.58
CA LYS A 177 -7.17 11.65 27.34
C LYS A 177 -6.77 13.05 26.93
N GLU A 178 -5.47 13.31 26.82
CA GLU A 178 -4.94 14.61 26.43
C GLU A 178 -5.30 14.97 24.98
N MET A 179 -5.27 13.98 24.07
CA MET A 179 -5.72 14.17 22.70
C MET A 179 -7.22 14.51 22.63
N VAL A 180 -8.07 13.80 23.39
CA VAL A 180 -9.51 14.09 23.45
C VAL A 180 -9.78 15.44 24.11
N ASP A 181 -9.02 15.84 25.15
CA ASP A 181 -9.10 17.19 25.75
C ASP A 181 -8.84 18.28 24.70
N THR A 182 -7.87 18.06 23.81
CA THR A 182 -7.60 18.97 22.69
C THR A 182 -8.76 19.03 21.71
N LEU A 183 -9.32 17.88 21.31
CA LEU A 183 -10.46 17.84 20.39
C LEU A 183 -11.68 18.59 20.96
N VAL A 184 -11.99 18.37 22.24
CA VAL A 184 -13.09 19.05 22.95
C VAL A 184 -12.83 20.55 23.07
N ARG A 185 -11.64 20.94 23.55
CA ARG A 185 -11.22 22.36 23.68
C ARG A 185 -11.32 23.09 22.35
N MET A 186 -10.93 22.43 21.25
CA MET A 186 -11.00 22.97 19.90
C MET A 186 -12.34 22.71 19.20
N LYS A 187 -13.35 22.17 19.89
CA LYS A 187 -14.69 21.91 19.33
C LYS A 187 -14.64 21.12 18.02
N ILE A 188 -13.74 20.13 17.92
CA ILE A 188 -13.63 19.24 16.76
C ILE A 188 -14.73 18.19 16.84
N ASN A 189 -15.52 18.07 15.78
CA ASN A 189 -16.60 17.09 15.67
C ASN A 189 -16.16 15.84 14.90
N ILE A 190 -15.23 15.99 13.95
CA ILE A 190 -14.75 14.88 13.13
C ILE A 190 -13.24 14.94 13.08
N LEU A 191 -12.55 13.88 13.52
CA LEU A 191 -11.11 13.72 13.36
C LEU A 191 -10.82 12.69 12.27
N PHE A 192 -10.14 13.12 11.21
CA PHE A 192 -9.57 12.22 10.20
C PHE A 192 -8.15 11.80 10.55
N THR A 193 -7.92 10.51 10.70
CA THR A 193 -6.62 9.92 11.01
C THR A 193 -5.98 9.27 9.78
N LEU A 194 -5.01 9.96 9.18
CA LEU A 194 -4.31 9.53 7.97
C LEU A 194 -3.04 8.78 8.39
N GLY A 195 -3.05 7.46 8.29
CA GLY A 195 -1.94 6.66 8.80
C GLY A 195 -2.11 5.15 8.60
N GLY A 196 -1.05 4.40 8.88
CA GLY A 196 -1.06 2.94 8.83
C GLY A 196 -1.65 2.32 10.10
N ASP A 197 -1.43 1.02 10.30
CA ASP A 197 -2.03 0.25 11.40
C ASP A 197 -1.82 0.86 12.78
N GLY A 198 -0.59 1.28 13.10
CA GLY A 198 -0.29 1.94 14.38
C GLY A 198 -1.10 3.22 14.60
N THR A 199 -1.36 3.97 13.53
CA THR A 199 -2.23 5.14 13.59
C THR A 199 -3.68 4.72 13.79
N GLN A 200 -4.19 3.74 13.04
CA GLN A 200 -5.58 3.34 13.20
C GLN A 200 -5.84 2.72 14.58
N ARG A 201 -4.89 1.99 15.16
CA ARG A 201 -4.95 1.58 16.58
C ARG A 201 -5.05 2.78 17.53
N GLY A 202 -4.24 3.82 17.33
CA GLY A 202 -4.36 5.07 18.10
C GLY A 202 -5.71 5.77 17.89
N ALA A 203 -6.24 5.75 16.66
CA ALA A 203 -7.55 6.29 16.33
C ALA A 203 -8.67 5.55 17.09
N LEU A 204 -8.56 4.21 17.21
CA LEU A 204 -9.47 3.42 18.02
C LEU A 204 -9.40 3.81 19.51
N THR A 205 -8.22 4.07 20.06
CA THR A 205 -8.08 4.53 21.45
C THR A 205 -8.71 5.92 21.67
N ILE A 206 -8.53 6.86 20.73
CA ILE A 206 -9.17 8.19 20.77
C ILE A 206 -10.70 8.03 20.69
N TYR A 207 -11.17 7.16 19.79
CA TYR A 207 -12.58 6.86 19.62
C TYR A 207 -13.21 6.30 20.91
N GLU A 208 -12.60 5.29 21.52
CA GLU A 208 -13.09 4.66 22.75
C GLU A 208 -13.10 5.67 23.92
N GLU A 209 -12.10 6.54 24.02
CA GLU A 209 -12.05 7.59 25.04
C GLU A 209 -13.11 8.67 24.83
N ALA A 210 -13.34 9.13 23.60
CA ALA A 210 -14.41 10.08 23.28
C ALA A 210 -15.79 9.49 23.60
N LYS A 211 -16.02 8.22 23.22
CA LYS A 211 -17.25 7.49 23.54
C LYS A 211 -17.45 7.34 25.05
N ARG A 212 -16.40 7.00 25.80
CA ARG A 212 -16.45 6.88 27.27
C ARG A 212 -16.89 8.18 27.95
N ARG A 213 -16.53 9.33 27.37
CA ARG A 213 -16.92 10.66 27.86
C ARG A 213 -18.28 11.15 27.34
N GLY A 214 -18.91 10.43 26.41
CA GLY A 214 -20.13 10.88 25.74
C GLY A 214 -19.90 12.07 24.79
N GLU A 215 -18.67 12.26 24.33
CA GLU A 215 -18.32 13.37 23.43
C GLU A 215 -18.86 13.12 22.03
N ASN A 216 -19.44 14.14 21.41
CA ASN A 216 -20.00 14.04 20.08
C ASN A 216 -18.92 14.20 18.99
N ILE A 217 -18.01 13.21 18.93
CA ILE A 217 -16.83 13.21 18.06
C ILE A 217 -16.77 11.93 17.23
N ALA A 218 -16.75 12.06 15.91
CA ALA A 218 -16.44 10.97 15.00
C ALA A 218 -14.93 10.88 14.78
N VAL A 219 -14.37 9.67 14.88
CA VAL A 219 -12.98 9.38 14.52
C VAL A 219 -12.99 8.46 13.32
N PHE A 220 -12.44 8.92 12.20
CA PHE A 220 -12.55 8.25 10.91
C PHE A 220 -11.17 8.09 10.27
N GLY A 221 -10.80 6.86 9.94
CA GLY A 221 -9.49 6.55 9.37
C GLY A 221 -9.45 6.62 7.85
N VAL A 222 -8.37 7.21 7.32
CA VAL A 222 -7.99 7.06 5.91
C VAL A 222 -6.68 6.27 5.87
N PRO A 223 -6.71 5.00 5.47
CA PRO A 223 -5.61 4.09 5.69
C PRO A 223 -4.44 4.38 4.74
N LYS A 224 -3.25 4.53 5.34
CA LYS A 224 -2.02 4.90 4.66
C LYS A 224 -0.97 3.80 4.81
N THR A 225 -0.88 2.93 3.81
CA THR A 225 0.22 1.98 3.63
C THR A 225 0.68 2.00 2.18
N ILE A 226 1.98 2.22 1.97
CA ILE A 226 2.56 2.18 0.62
C ILE A 226 2.67 0.73 0.13
N ASP A 227 2.78 -0.24 1.05
CA ASP A 227 3.00 -1.67 0.76
C ASP A 227 1.74 -2.36 0.21
N ASN A 228 0.56 -1.70 0.30
CA ASN A 228 -0.73 -2.25 -0.11
C ASN A 228 -1.05 -3.58 0.60
N ASP A 229 -0.75 -3.63 1.89
CA ASP A 229 -0.91 -4.77 2.79
C ASP A 229 -2.14 -4.67 3.70
N LEU A 230 -2.98 -3.66 3.51
CA LEU A 230 -4.24 -3.50 4.22
C LEU A 230 -5.23 -4.62 3.85
N ALA A 231 -5.75 -5.33 4.85
CA ALA A 231 -6.85 -6.27 4.65
C ALA A 231 -8.16 -5.56 4.30
N PHE A 232 -9.14 -6.28 3.77
CA PHE A 232 -10.38 -5.69 3.22
C PHE A 232 -10.12 -4.62 2.16
N SER A 233 -8.94 -4.63 1.53
CA SER A 233 -8.54 -3.70 0.49
C SER A 233 -7.83 -4.41 -0.65
N HIS A 234 -8.06 -3.95 -1.88
CA HIS A 234 -7.27 -4.34 -3.05
C HIS A 234 -6.21 -3.29 -3.42
N ARG A 235 -6.39 -2.05 -2.97
CA ARG A 235 -5.52 -0.93 -3.28
C ARG A 235 -5.56 0.11 -2.16
N THR A 236 -4.38 0.54 -1.73
CA THR A 236 -4.17 1.72 -0.90
C THR A 236 -3.49 2.83 -1.71
N PHE A 237 -3.66 4.08 -1.28
CA PHE A 237 -3.16 5.22 -2.04
C PHE A 237 -1.63 5.32 -1.93
N GLY A 238 -1.01 5.79 -3.01
CA GLY A 238 0.45 5.90 -3.14
C GLY A 238 1.14 4.60 -3.58
N PHE A 239 0.44 3.46 -3.58
CA PHE A 239 0.99 2.17 -4.02
C PHE A 239 1.35 2.17 -5.51
N GLN A 240 0.47 2.67 -6.39
CA GLN A 240 0.73 2.65 -7.84
C GLN A 240 1.90 3.58 -8.19
N THR A 241 1.92 4.78 -7.58
CA THR A 241 3.05 5.71 -7.68
C THR A 241 4.34 5.04 -7.21
N ALA A 242 4.29 4.26 -6.12
CA ALA A 242 5.46 3.56 -5.62
C ALA A 242 5.99 2.51 -6.59
N VAL A 243 5.10 1.78 -7.26
CA VAL A 243 5.48 0.82 -8.32
C VAL A 243 6.11 1.55 -9.52
N GLU A 244 5.56 2.68 -9.97
CA GLU A 244 6.16 3.48 -11.04
C GLU A 244 7.60 3.92 -10.72
N GLN A 245 7.82 4.44 -9.51
CA GLN A 245 9.16 4.86 -9.07
C GLN A 245 10.10 3.67 -8.84
N ALA A 246 9.59 2.54 -8.33
CA ALA A 246 10.36 1.31 -8.18
C ALA A 246 10.85 0.78 -9.53
N VAL A 247 10.00 0.80 -10.57
CA VAL A 247 10.40 0.40 -11.94
C VAL A 247 11.53 1.29 -12.46
N ASN A 248 11.49 2.60 -12.21
CA ASN A 248 12.59 3.50 -12.60
C ASN A 248 13.91 3.14 -11.89
N ALA A 249 13.86 2.78 -10.61
CA ALA A 249 15.05 2.32 -9.88
C ALA A 249 15.57 0.97 -10.41
N VAL A 250 14.69 0.05 -10.77
CA VAL A 250 15.07 -1.23 -11.40
C VAL A 250 15.73 -1.00 -12.76
N ARG A 251 15.23 -0.06 -13.57
CA ARG A 251 15.86 0.32 -14.84
C ARG A 251 17.27 0.89 -14.67
N ALA A 252 17.48 1.72 -13.65
CA ALA A 252 18.79 2.24 -13.32
C ALA A 252 19.77 1.11 -12.91
N ALA A 253 19.31 0.18 -12.07
CA ALA A 253 20.11 -0.98 -11.69
C ALA A 253 20.40 -1.92 -12.88
N TYR A 254 19.46 -2.08 -13.80
CA TYR A 254 19.67 -2.83 -15.03
C TYR A 254 20.74 -2.18 -15.91
N ALA A 255 20.67 -0.86 -16.11
CA ALA A 255 21.66 -0.10 -16.89
C ALA A 255 23.08 -0.23 -16.29
N GLU A 256 23.22 -0.16 -14.98
CA GLU A 256 24.47 -0.41 -14.27
C GLU A 256 24.95 -1.87 -14.45
N ALA A 257 24.06 -2.84 -14.24
CA ALA A 257 24.42 -4.26 -14.31
C ALA A 257 24.82 -4.70 -15.72
N VAL A 258 24.14 -4.25 -16.76
CA VAL A 258 24.43 -4.63 -18.16
C VAL A 258 25.72 -3.98 -18.69
N SER A 259 26.12 -2.84 -18.13
CA SER A 259 27.32 -2.11 -18.55
C SER A 259 28.63 -2.69 -18.00
N LEU A 260 28.54 -3.68 -17.11
CA LEU A 260 29.69 -4.28 -16.41
C LEU A 260 29.72 -5.79 -16.66
N ASN A 261 30.92 -6.34 -16.90
CA ASN A 261 31.08 -7.78 -17.07
C ASN A 261 30.90 -8.49 -15.71
N TYR A 262 29.92 -9.41 -15.64
CA TYR A 262 29.43 -10.00 -14.38
C TYR A 262 28.89 -8.94 -13.40
N GLY A 263 28.22 -7.93 -13.93
CA GLY A 263 27.61 -6.85 -13.16
C GLY A 263 26.35 -7.28 -12.40
N VAL A 264 26.26 -6.96 -11.11
CA VAL A 264 25.10 -7.23 -10.26
C VAL A 264 24.48 -5.92 -9.78
N GLY A 265 23.23 -5.66 -10.15
CA GLY A 265 22.46 -4.51 -9.70
C GLY A 265 21.46 -4.92 -8.63
N ILE A 266 21.63 -4.43 -7.40
CA ILE A 266 20.72 -4.71 -6.27
C ILE A 266 19.85 -3.48 -6.01
N VAL A 267 18.53 -3.65 -5.99
CA VAL A 267 17.57 -2.60 -5.66
C VAL A 267 16.76 -3.02 -4.44
N LYS A 268 16.90 -2.26 -3.35
CA LYS A 268 16.02 -2.42 -2.19
C LYS A 268 14.71 -1.67 -2.41
N LEU A 269 13.58 -2.34 -2.27
CA LEU A 269 12.26 -1.73 -2.39
C LEU A 269 11.50 -1.79 -1.07
N MET A 270 10.44 -0.97 -0.98
CA MET A 270 9.44 -1.04 0.08
C MET A 270 8.83 -2.44 0.12
N GLY A 271 8.31 -2.84 1.28
CA GLY A 271 7.76 -4.16 1.51
C GLY A 271 8.17 -4.70 2.87
N ARG A 272 7.68 -4.05 3.93
CA ARG A 272 8.08 -4.35 5.31
C ARG A 272 7.66 -5.75 5.73
N GLU A 273 6.42 -6.11 5.43
CA GLU A 273 5.83 -7.39 5.80
C GLU A 273 5.19 -8.12 4.62
N SER A 274 5.15 -7.47 3.46
CA SER A 274 4.66 -8.04 2.22
C SER A 274 5.42 -7.55 0.99
N GLY A 275 5.50 -8.38 -0.04
CA GLY A 275 6.29 -8.13 -1.25
C GLY A 275 5.55 -7.52 -2.43
N PHE A 276 4.40 -6.85 -2.26
CA PHE A 276 3.59 -6.41 -3.41
C PHE A 276 4.30 -5.43 -4.34
N ILE A 277 5.01 -4.44 -3.79
CA ILE A 277 5.78 -3.48 -4.61
C ILE A 277 6.90 -4.21 -5.34
N ALA A 278 7.66 -5.04 -4.63
CA ALA A 278 8.75 -5.83 -5.21
C ALA A 278 8.25 -6.73 -6.36
N ALA A 279 7.19 -7.50 -6.14
CA ALA A 279 6.62 -8.38 -7.15
C ALA A 279 6.07 -7.62 -8.36
N GLN A 280 5.30 -6.54 -8.17
CA GLN A 280 4.77 -5.76 -9.28
C GLN A 280 5.87 -5.01 -10.05
N ALA A 281 6.86 -4.44 -9.37
CA ALA A 281 7.99 -3.79 -10.02
C ALA A 281 8.84 -4.79 -10.82
N THR A 282 9.04 -6.01 -10.31
CA THR A 282 9.71 -7.10 -11.04
C THR A 282 8.99 -7.41 -12.35
N VAL A 283 7.68 -7.66 -12.32
CA VAL A 283 6.90 -7.97 -13.53
C VAL A 283 6.84 -6.77 -14.49
N ALA A 284 6.50 -5.58 -13.98
CA ALA A 284 6.32 -4.38 -14.80
C ALA A 284 7.62 -3.89 -15.45
N SER A 285 8.77 -4.09 -14.80
CA SER A 285 10.08 -3.76 -15.40
C SER A 285 10.54 -4.80 -16.41
N SER A 286 10.17 -6.08 -16.23
CA SER A 286 10.67 -7.23 -17.01
C SER A 286 12.20 -7.34 -17.01
N GLN A 287 12.89 -6.75 -16.02
CA GLN A 287 14.35 -6.65 -15.97
C GLN A 287 14.97 -7.34 -14.75
N ALA A 288 14.19 -7.62 -13.71
CA ALA A 288 14.68 -8.28 -12.51
C ALA A 288 14.88 -9.78 -12.77
N ASN A 289 16.06 -10.31 -12.43
CA ASN A 289 16.39 -11.73 -12.57
C ASN A 289 16.15 -12.50 -11.27
N ILE A 290 16.17 -11.82 -10.12
CA ILE A 290 15.87 -12.39 -8.81
C ILE A 290 14.95 -11.41 -8.07
N CYS A 291 13.89 -11.92 -7.45
CA CYS A 291 12.96 -11.16 -6.63
C CYS A 291 12.85 -11.81 -5.24
N LEU A 292 13.22 -11.06 -4.20
CA LEU A 292 13.28 -11.53 -2.81
C LEU A 292 12.23 -10.79 -1.98
N ILE A 293 11.25 -11.53 -1.44
CA ILE A 293 10.11 -10.99 -0.69
C ILE A 293 9.95 -11.66 0.68
N PRO A 294 9.34 -11.00 1.68
CA PRO A 294 9.17 -11.55 3.02
C PRO A 294 8.38 -12.86 3.05
N GLU A 295 7.45 -13.06 2.11
CA GLU A 295 6.61 -14.26 2.03
C GLU A 295 7.35 -15.51 1.53
N ASN A 296 8.54 -15.35 0.93
CA ASN A 296 9.36 -16.44 0.42
C ASN A 296 10.79 -16.33 0.98
N PRO A 297 11.00 -16.61 2.28
CA PRO A 297 12.32 -16.55 2.89
C PRO A 297 13.24 -17.61 2.27
N LEU A 298 14.48 -17.22 1.97
CA LEU A 298 15.49 -18.09 1.38
C LEU A 298 16.82 -17.96 2.15
N PRO A 299 17.54 -19.07 2.38
CA PRO A 299 18.89 -19.03 2.93
C PRO A 299 19.88 -18.28 2.03
N LYS A 300 20.96 -17.75 2.62
CA LYS A 300 22.03 -17.03 1.90
C LYS A 300 22.58 -17.85 0.73
N GLU A 301 22.84 -19.13 0.99
CA GLU A 301 23.40 -20.09 0.05
C GLU A 301 22.50 -20.27 -1.17
N THR A 302 21.18 -20.26 -0.94
CA THR A 302 20.18 -20.37 -2.02
C THR A 302 20.19 -19.14 -2.92
N VAL A 303 20.31 -17.95 -2.35
CA VAL A 303 20.42 -16.70 -3.12
C VAL A 303 21.71 -16.68 -3.94
N MET A 304 22.84 -17.09 -3.38
CA MET A 304 24.11 -17.16 -4.13
C MET A 304 24.05 -18.16 -5.28
N ARG A 305 23.39 -19.31 -5.09
CA ARG A 305 23.16 -20.29 -6.18
C ARG A 305 22.31 -19.73 -7.31
N LEU A 306 21.29 -18.92 -7.01
CA LEU A 306 20.50 -18.23 -8.02
C LEU A 306 21.34 -17.22 -8.81
N ILE A 307 22.22 -16.47 -8.12
CA ILE A 307 23.15 -15.53 -8.75
C ILE A 307 24.15 -16.29 -9.64
N GLU A 308 24.74 -17.39 -9.16
CA GLU A 308 25.67 -18.22 -9.93
C GLU A 308 25.02 -18.70 -11.23
N ARG A 309 23.80 -19.23 -11.15
CA ARG A 309 23.04 -19.67 -12.34
C ARG A 309 22.82 -18.52 -13.32
N ARG A 310 22.39 -17.35 -12.83
CA ARG A 310 22.21 -16.18 -13.68
C ARG A 310 23.51 -15.80 -14.40
N LEU A 311 24.63 -15.78 -13.68
CA LEU A 311 25.93 -15.40 -14.22
C LEU A 311 26.55 -16.44 -15.16
N GLN A 312 26.10 -17.70 -15.09
CA GLN A 312 26.43 -18.75 -16.07
C GLN A 312 25.62 -18.61 -17.37
N GLN A 313 24.42 -18.04 -17.30
CA GLN A 313 23.53 -17.81 -18.46
C GLN A 313 23.73 -16.42 -19.10
N SER A 314 24.25 -15.45 -18.35
CA SER A 314 24.35 -14.05 -18.76
C SER A 314 25.48 -13.34 -18.02
N ARG A 315 25.93 -12.19 -18.55
CA ARG A 315 26.97 -11.36 -17.90
C ARG A 315 26.42 -10.33 -16.91
N ASN A 316 25.12 -10.34 -16.63
CA ASN A 316 24.50 -9.41 -15.68
C ASN A 316 23.42 -10.07 -14.82
N CYS A 317 23.17 -9.52 -13.64
CA CYS A 317 22.11 -9.95 -12.73
C CYS A 317 21.47 -8.74 -12.03
N VAL A 318 20.15 -8.58 -12.15
CA VAL A 318 19.37 -7.60 -11.38
C VAL A 318 18.60 -8.30 -10.27
N ILE A 319 18.78 -7.83 -9.04
CA ILE A 319 18.17 -8.37 -7.83
C ILE A 319 17.27 -7.31 -7.23
N VAL A 320 15.97 -7.61 -7.14
CA VAL A 320 15.00 -6.83 -6.39
C VAL A 320 14.82 -7.46 -5.02
N VAL A 321 14.99 -6.69 -3.95
CA VAL A 321 14.83 -7.17 -2.57
C VAL A 321 13.90 -6.24 -1.79
N ALA A 322 12.83 -6.79 -1.21
CA ALA A 322 11.98 -6.06 -0.29
C ALA A 322 12.68 -5.86 1.06
N GLU A 323 12.50 -4.71 1.70
CA GLU A 323 13.16 -4.40 2.99
C GLU A 323 12.89 -5.43 4.10
N GLY A 324 11.75 -6.12 4.06
CA GLY A 324 11.38 -7.17 5.02
C GLY A 324 11.95 -8.56 4.72
N PHE A 325 12.67 -8.76 3.61
CA PHE A 325 13.34 -10.04 3.33
C PHE A 325 14.56 -10.22 4.24
N GLY A 326 14.96 -11.47 4.47
CA GLY A 326 16.24 -11.85 5.10
C GLY A 326 16.43 -11.30 6.52
N GLN A 327 15.37 -11.00 7.26
CA GLN A 327 15.44 -10.47 8.62
C GLN A 327 15.97 -11.48 9.65
N ASP A 328 16.14 -12.73 9.23
CA ASP A 328 16.73 -13.87 9.92
C ASP A 328 18.22 -14.11 9.57
N TRP A 329 18.78 -13.37 8.60
CA TRP A 329 20.16 -13.54 8.13
C TRP A 329 21.24 -13.07 9.11
N GLU A 330 20.86 -12.26 10.10
CA GLU A 330 21.71 -11.85 11.20
C GLU A 330 20.98 -12.01 12.53
N THR A 331 21.66 -12.64 13.50
CA THR A 331 21.18 -12.74 14.88
C THR A 331 21.63 -11.51 15.65
N GLY A 332 20.79 -10.47 15.67
CA GLY A 332 21.01 -9.26 16.46
C GLY A 332 19.72 -8.72 17.06
N LYS A 333 19.78 -8.17 18.28
CA LYS A 333 18.66 -7.42 18.87
C LYS A 333 18.52 -6.09 18.14
N SER A 334 17.83 -6.08 17.00
CA SER A 334 17.38 -4.86 16.37
C SER A 334 16.38 -4.17 17.31
N GLY A 335 16.70 -2.95 17.77
CA GLY A 335 15.84 -2.18 18.70
C GLY A 335 14.47 -1.83 18.11
N HIS A 336 13.61 -1.16 18.89
CA HIS A 336 12.31 -0.69 18.42
C HIS A 336 12.35 0.79 18.03
N ASP A 337 11.45 1.23 17.15
CA ASP A 337 11.22 2.65 16.90
C ASP A 337 10.33 3.27 18.00
N ALA A 338 10.12 4.60 17.95
CA ALA A 338 9.29 5.32 18.93
C ALA A 338 7.81 4.87 18.95
N SER A 339 7.35 4.14 17.94
CA SER A 339 6.01 3.55 17.88
C SER A 339 5.98 2.08 18.33
N GLY A 340 7.10 1.54 18.82
CA GLY A 340 7.20 0.15 19.24
C GLY A 340 7.34 -0.85 18.08
N ASN A 341 7.61 -0.41 16.85
CA ASN A 341 7.86 -1.32 15.73
C ASN A 341 9.31 -1.82 15.76
N LYS A 342 9.54 -3.12 15.56
CA LYS A 342 10.89 -3.70 15.42
C LYS A 342 11.65 -3.01 14.28
N LYS A 343 12.83 -2.44 14.51
CA LYS A 343 13.66 -1.92 13.42
C LYS A 343 14.13 -3.09 12.56
N LEU A 344 14.03 -2.96 11.25
CA LEU A 344 14.53 -3.98 10.34
C LEU A 344 16.05 -3.81 10.18
N ILE A 345 16.75 -4.92 9.97
CA ILE A 345 18.13 -4.86 9.48
C ILE A 345 18.13 -4.39 8.02
N ASP A 346 19.16 -3.66 7.60
CA ASP A 346 19.25 -3.22 6.21
C ASP A 346 19.71 -4.38 5.31
N ILE A 347 18.74 -5.19 4.90
CA ILE A 347 18.99 -6.35 4.06
C ILE A 347 19.63 -5.99 2.72
N GLY A 348 19.39 -4.78 2.19
CA GLY A 348 20.02 -4.33 0.94
C GLY A 348 21.54 -4.21 1.07
N PHE A 349 22.00 -3.61 2.16
CA PHE A 349 23.42 -3.50 2.46
C PHE A 349 24.06 -4.86 2.81
N ILE A 350 23.38 -5.67 3.61
CA ILE A 350 23.86 -7.03 3.97
C ILE A 350 24.00 -7.88 2.70
N LEU A 351 22.97 -7.91 1.85
CA LEU A 351 22.99 -8.65 0.60
C LEU A 351 24.12 -8.19 -0.31
N LYS A 352 24.36 -6.87 -0.43
CA LYS A 352 25.51 -6.33 -1.19
C LYS A 352 26.83 -6.91 -0.69
N LYS A 353 27.08 -6.88 0.62
CA LYS A 353 28.31 -7.37 1.23
C LYS A 353 28.50 -8.88 0.99
N GLU A 354 27.43 -9.65 1.13
CA GLU A 354 27.45 -11.09 0.92
C GLU A 354 27.75 -11.44 -0.55
N VAL A 355 27.12 -10.74 -1.51
CA VAL A 355 27.37 -10.95 -2.95
C VAL A 355 28.78 -10.54 -3.33
N GLU A 356 29.29 -9.41 -2.83
CA GLU A 356 30.68 -8.99 -3.06
C GLU A 356 31.69 -10.00 -2.49
N SER A 357 31.42 -10.55 -1.31
CA SER A 357 32.26 -11.59 -0.70
C SER A 357 32.26 -12.87 -1.54
N TRP A 358 31.07 -13.30 -1.96
CA TRP A 358 30.90 -14.47 -2.81
C TRP A 358 31.60 -14.31 -4.17
N LEU A 359 31.49 -13.16 -4.84
CA LEU A 359 32.18 -12.88 -6.10
C LEU A 359 33.70 -12.91 -5.94
N ARG A 360 34.25 -12.35 -4.84
CA ARG A 360 35.68 -12.42 -4.54
C ARG A 360 36.17 -13.85 -4.36
N ALA A 361 35.39 -14.69 -3.66
CA ALA A 361 35.71 -16.10 -3.47
C ALA A 361 35.64 -16.92 -4.78
N ASN A 362 34.87 -16.46 -5.77
CA ASN A 362 34.66 -17.13 -7.06
C ASN A 362 35.32 -16.37 -8.23
N LYS A 363 36.42 -15.64 -7.97
CA LYS A 363 37.09 -14.79 -8.96
C LYS A 363 37.59 -15.55 -10.19
N GLU A 364 37.93 -16.83 -10.06
CA GLU A 364 38.32 -17.68 -11.20
C GLU A 364 37.17 -17.83 -12.22
N LYS A 365 35.92 -17.96 -11.74
CA LYS A 365 34.73 -18.05 -12.59
C LYS A 365 34.25 -16.66 -13.04
N PHE A 366 34.36 -15.65 -12.16
CA PHE A 366 33.80 -14.31 -12.38
C PHE A 366 34.84 -13.20 -12.15
N PRO A 367 35.88 -13.08 -13.00
CA PRO A 367 37.07 -12.28 -12.72
C PRO A 367 36.86 -10.76 -12.58
N GLN A 368 35.74 -10.23 -13.10
CA GLN A 368 35.40 -8.80 -13.10
C GLN A 368 34.06 -8.49 -12.38
N GLY A 369 33.57 -9.44 -11.58
CA GLY A 369 32.31 -9.31 -10.86
C GLY A 369 32.22 -8.03 -10.05
N THR A 370 31.19 -7.22 -10.31
CA THR A 370 30.99 -5.91 -9.68
C THR A 370 29.56 -5.78 -9.18
N VAL A 371 29.37 -5.16 -8.01
CA VAL A 371 28.04 -4.98 -7.41
C VAL A 371 27.70 -3.50 -7.27
N LYS A 372 26.51 -3.11 -7.71
CA LYS A 372 25.94 -1.78 -7.51
C LYS A 372 24.67 -1.91 -6.68
N TYR A 373 24.51 -1.05 -5.69
CA TYR A 373 23.36 -1.06 -4.78
C TYR A 373 22.61 0.27 -4.87
N ILE A 374 21.30 0.19 -5.04
CA ILE A 374 20.40 1.35 -5.12
C ILE A 374 19.35 1.22 -4.02
N ASP A 375 19.26 2.26 -3.18
CA ASP A 375 18.18 2.45 -2.21
C ASP A 375 17.30 3.64 -2.62
N PRO A 376 16.27 3.44 -3.46
CA PRO A 376 15.36 4.49 -3.92
C PRO A 376 14.29 4.86 -2.86
N SER A 377 14.39 4.37 -1.62
CA SER A 377 13.30 4.41 -0.64
C SER A 377 12.70 5.79 -0.43
N TYR A 378 13.55 6.81 -0.29
CA TYR A 378 13.08 8.19 -0.04
C TYR A 378 12.52 8.85 -1.29
N MET A 379 13.08 8.54 -2.46
CA MET A 379 12.56 9.03 -3.75
C MET A 379 11.15 8.47 -4.02
N ILE A 380 10.95 7.18 -3.72
CA ILE A 380 9.65 6.50 -3.87
C ILE A 380 8.60 7.14 -2.97
N ARG A 381 8.86 7.28 -1.67
CA ARG A 381 7.81 7.69 -0.71
C ARG A 381 7.57 9.19 -0.62
N ALA A 382 8.52 10.02 -1.07
CA ALA A 382 8.47 11.47 -0.96
C ALA A 382 8.04 12.17 -2.25
N CYS A 383 7.83 11.43 -3.35
CA CYS A 383 7.36 12.01 -4.60
C CYS A 383 5.86 12.40 -4.56
N PRO A 384 5.41 13.30 -5.45
CA PRO A 384 4.00 13.55 -5.69
C PRO A 384 3.30 12.28 -6.24
N PRO A 385 1.98 12.12 -6.06
CA PRO A 385 1.26 10.98 -6.60
C PRO A 385 1.16 11.03 -8.13
N SER A 386 1.03 9.86 -8.76
CA SER A 386 0.57 9.76 -10.15
C SER A 386 -0.89 10.22 -10.28
N SER A 387 -1.35 10.52 -11.49
CA SER A 387 -2.72 10.99 -11.72
C SER A 387 -3.78 9.98 -11.23
N ASN A 388 -3.52 8.69 -11.39
CA ASN A 388 -4.40 7.62 -10.92
C ASN A 388 -4.44 7.53 -9.39
N ASP A 389 -3.33 7.78 -8.69
CA ASP A 389 -3.32 7.84 -7.23
C ASP A 389 -3.95 9.13 -6.72
N ALA A 390 -3.76 10.27 -7.40
CA ALA A 390 -4.41 11.53 -7.06
C ALA A 390 -5.95 11.41 -7.13
N LEU A 391 -6.48 10.83 -8.21
CA LEU A 391 -7.91 10.52 -8.34
C LEU A 391 -8.40 9.61 -7.20
N PHE A 392 -7.63 8.57 -6.89
CA PHE A 392 -7.96 7.61 -5.85
C PHE A 392 -7.97 8.27 -4.45
N CYS A 393 -7.00 9.11 -4.14
CA CYS A 393 -6.95 9.93 -2.92
C CYS A 393 -8.16 10.84 -2.80
N THR A 394 -8.54 11.54 -3.87
CA THR A 394 -9.71 12.42 -3.86
C THR A 394 -10.99 11.65 -3.57
N ASN A 395 -11.21 10.51 -4.23
CA ASN A 395 -12.41 9.70 -3.99
C ASN A 395 -12.49 9.16 -2.56
N LEU A 396 -11.39 8.62 -2.02
CA LEU A 396 -11.32 8.14 -0.64
C LEU A 396 -11.65 9.25 0.35
N ALA A 397 -11.02 10.41 0.18
CA ALA A 397 -11.19 11.57 1.06
C ALA A 397 -12.62 12.12 1.01
N THR A 398 -13.19 12.26 -0.19
CA THR A 398 -14.56 12.77 -0.36
C THR A 398 -15.58 11.83 0.28
N LEU A 399 -15.46 10.52 0.06
CA LEU A 399 -16.34 9.52 0.69
C LEU A 399 -16.15 9.44 2.22
N ALA A 400 -14.92 9.60 2.70
CA ALA A 400 -14.65 9.68 4.14
C ALA A 400 -15.40 10.86 4.79
N VAL A 401 -15.38 12.04 4.15
CA VAL A 401 -16.17 13.20 4.62
C VAL A 401 -17.66 12.92 4.57
N HIS A 402 -18.16 12.31 3.49
CA HIS A 402 -19.58 11.98 3.37
C HIS A 402 -20.08 11.09 4.51
N GLU A 403 -19.34 10.02 4.81
CA GLU A 403 -19.76 9.06 5.82
C GLU A 403 -19.55 9.55 7.25
N ALA A 404 -18.46 10.29 7.51
CA ALA A 404 -18.23 10.90 8.82
C ALA A 404 -19.27 11.99 9.14
N MET A 405 -19.69 12.80 8.16
CA MET A 405 -20.79 13.76 8.33
C MET A 405 -22.12 13.05 8.65
N ALA A 406 -22.30 11.83 8.12
CA ALA A 406 -23.42 10.93 8.43
C ALA A 406 -23.21 10.09 9.71
N GLY A 407 -22.23 10.46 10.55
CA GLY A 407 -22.01 9.89 11.87
C GLY A 407 -21.18 8.62 11.91
N ALA A 408 -20.65 8.12 10.79
CA ALA A 408 -19.77 6.95 10.81
C ALA A 408 -18.49 7.24 11.62
N THR A 409 -18.12 6.32 12.51
CA THR A 409 -16.98 6.47 13.43
C THR A 409 -16.35 5.12 13.75
N GLY A 410 -15.12 5.10 14.28
CA GLY A 410 -14.42 3.87 14.65
C GLY A 410 -14.10 2.96 13.45
N CYS A 411 -14.12 3.50 12.23
CA CYS A 411 -13.95 2.77 10.98
C CYS A 411 -12.95 3.46 10.05
N ILE A 412 -12.59 2.76 8.98
CA ILE A 412 -11.77 3.25 7.88
C ILE A 412 -12.55 3.18 6.57
N ILE A 413 -12.19 4.05 5.62
CA ILE A 413 -12.55 3.89 4.20
C ILE A 413 -11.55 2.97 3.49
N SER A 414 -12.04 2.04 2.66
CA SER A 414 -11.22 1.12 1.87
C SER A 414 -11.80 0.94 0.46
N MET A 415 -11.04 0.32 -0.45
CA MET A 415 -11.52 -0.08 -1.77
C MET A 415 -11.38 -1.59 -1.97
N ARG A 416 -12.47 -2.27 -2.32
CA ARG A 416 -12.53 -3.70 -2.58
C ARG A 416 -13.46 -3.97 -3.76
N TYR A 417 -13.05 -4.84 -4.69
CA TYR A 417 -13.79 -5.15 -5.93
C TYR A 417 -14.30 -3.90 -6.67
N ASN A 418 -13.42 -2.90 -6.82
CA ASN A 418 -13.72 -1.62 -7.48
C ASN A 418 -14.84 -0.78 -6.82
N ASN A 419 -15.19 -1.11 -5.57
CA ASN A 419 -16.17 -0.41 -4.76
C ASN A 419 -15.52 0.14 -3.49
N TYR A 420 -16.03 1.26 -2.98
CA TYR A 420 -15.57 1.84 -1.73
C TYR A 420 -16.41 1.30 -0.57
N ILE A 421 -15.74 0.80 0.46
CA ILE A 421 -16.38 0.17 1.61
C ILE A 421 -15.90 0.79 2.91
N LEU A 422 -16.76 0.75 3.92
CA LEU A 422 -16.41 1.05 5.29
C LEU A 422 -16.04 -0.23 6.03
N VAL A 423 -14.99 -0.17 6.84
CA VAL A 423 -14.49 -1.32 7.61
C VAL A 423 -14.17 -0.86 9.03
N PRO A 424 -14.71 -1.48 10.08
CA PRO A 424 -14.33 -1.17 11.47
C PRO A 424 -12.82 -1.33 11.69
N ILE A 425 -12.21 -0.42 12.45
CA ILE A 425 -10.75 -0.41 12.68
C ILE A 425 -10.29 -1.72 13.33
N LYS A 426 -11.10 -2.28 14.25
CA LYS A 426 -10.79 -3.57 14.90
C LYS A 426 -10.66 -4.69 13.88
N ALA A 427 -11.58 -4.80 12.93
CA ALA A 427 -11.51 -5.80 11.86
C ALA A 427 -10.31 -5.55 10.92
N ALA A 428 -10.12 -4.30 10.48
CA ALA A 428 -9.06 -3.94 9.54
C ALA A 428 -7.64 -4.17 10.08
N THR A 429 -7.43 -3.98 11.39
CA THR A 429 -6.11 -4.14 12.04
C THR A 429 -5.85 -5.55 12.58
N SER A 430 -6.85 -6.45 12.51
CA SER A 430 -6.72 -7.85 12.95
C SER A 430 -6.07 -8.77 11.92
N VAL A 431 -6.13 -8.37 10.65
CA VAL A 431 -5.63 -9.15 9.53
C VAL A 431 -4.87 -8.25 8.57
N ARG A 432 -3.92 -8.85 7.85
CA ARG A 432 -3.11 -8.20 6.83
C ARG A 432 -3.12 -8.99 5.54
N ARG A 433 -2.86 -8.29 4.44
CA ARG A 433 -2.77 -8.85 3.09
C ARG A 433 -1.31 -9.14 2.76
N VAL A 434 -1.05 -10.34 2.24
CA VAL A 434 0.29 -10.78 1.82
C VAL A 434 0.24 -11.35 0.41
N VAL A 435 1.38 -11.42 -0.29
CA VAL A 435 1.49 -12.05 -1.60
C VAL A 435 1.18 -13.54 -1.49
N SER A 436 0.36 -14.05 -2.40
CA SER A 436 0.14 -15.48 -2.56
C SER A 436 1.18 -16.06 -3.52
N LEU A 437 2.04 -16.96 -3.04
CA LEU A 437 3.06 -17.62 -3.88
C LEU A 437 2.46 -18.55 -4.95
N ARG A 438 1.16 -18.86 -4.86
CA ARG A 438 0.40 -19.63 -5.85
C ARG A 438 -0.43 -18.75 -6.80
N GLY A 439 -0.47 -17.44 -6.54
CA GLY A 439 -1.21 -16.47 -7.33
C GLY A 439 -0.54 -16.15 -8.67
N ALA A 440 -1.32 -15.60 -9.61
CA ALA A 440 -0.83 -15.23 -10.95
C ALA A 440 0.35 -14.24 -10.91
N LEU A 441 0.32 -13.25 -10.01
CA LEU A 441 1.40 -12.27 -9.85
C LEU A 441 2.73 -12.94 -9.52
N TRP A 442 2.76 -13.82 -8.52
CA TRP A 442 4.01 -14.50 -8.14
C TRP A 442 4.42 -15.55 -9.18
N ARG A 443 3.47 -16.16 -9.87
CA ARG A 443 3.77 -17.02 -11.02
C ARG A 443 4.49 -16.25 -12.13
N GLN A 444 4.03 -15.05 -12.49
CA GLN A 444 4.71 -14.20 -13.46
C GLN A 444 6.11 -13.81 -12.99
N VAL A 445 6.29 -13.50 -11.70
CA VAL A 445 7.64 -13.29 -11.13
C VAL A 445 8.51 -14.53 -11.38
N ARG A 446 8.02 -15.72 -11.01
CA ARG A 446 8.76 -16.98 -11.21
C ARG A 446 9.07 -17.27 -12.67
N GLU A 447 8.20 -16.89 -13.61
CA GLU A 447 8.38 -17.09 -15.05
C GLU A 447 9.52 -16.22 -15.62
N ILE A 448 9.76 -15.02 -15.08
CA ILE A 448 10.82 -14.11 -15.58
C ILE A 448 12.11 -14.15 -14.76
N THR A 449 12.07 -14.68 -13.53
CA THR A 449 13.24 -14.82 -12.65
C THR A 449 13.92 -16.18 -12.81
N VAL A 450 15.19 -16.27 -12.42
CA VAL A 450 15.97 -17.51 -12.49
C VAL A 450 15.39 -18.59 -11.57
N GLY A 451 15.23 -19.81 -12.10
CA GLY A 451 14.81 -21.00 -11.36
C GLY A 451 15.99 -21.88 -10.92
N LEU A 452 15.81 -22.58 -9.79
CA LEU A 452 16.72 -23.64 -9.33
C LEU A 452 16.45 -25.02 -9.98
N SER A 453 15.30 -25.19 -10.63
CA SER A 453 14.92 -26.44 -11.30
C SER A 453 15.52 -26.59 -12.69
N ASP A 454 15.92 -25.49 -13.31
CA ASP A 454 16.27 -25.50 -14.73
C ASP A 454 17.67 -26.09 -14.92
N ASP A 455 17.82 -26.97 -15.92
CA ASP A 455 19.12 -27.45 -16.36
C ASP A 455 19.79 -26.35 -17.20
N VAL A 456 20.87 -25.78 -16.66
CA VAL A 456 21.56 -24.64 -17.27
C VAL A 456 22.16 -25.00 -18.63
N GLN A 457 22.69 -26.22 -18.79
CA GLN A 457 23.28 -26.66 -20.06
C GLN A 457 22.20 -26.82 -21.11
N GLN A 458 21.12 -27.53 -20.78
CA GLN A 458 19.99 -27.73 -21.69
C GLN A 458 19.33 -26.40 -22.07
N TRP A 459 19.20 -25.47 -21.12
CA TRP A 459 18.64 -24.16 -21.36
C TRP A 459 19.49 -23.35 -22.34
N ASN A 460 20.81 -23.28 -22.12
CA ASN A 460 21.74 -22.57 -23.00
C ASN A 460 21.73 -23.15 -24.42
N GLU A 461 21.68 -24.48 -24.55
CA GLU A 461 21.62 -25.14 -25.86
C GLU A 461 20.33 -24.80 -26.61
N GLN A 462 19.17 -24.86 -25.92
CA GLN A 462 17.89 -24.53 -26.53
C GLN A 462 17.81 -23.05 -26.94
N ASP A 463 18.38 -22.15 -26.15
CA ASP A 463 18.39 -20.72 -26.46
C ASP A 463 19.27 -20.42 -27.69
N LEU A 464 20.47 -21.02 -27.77
CA LEU A 464 21.34 -20.93 -28.95
C LEU A 464 20.67 -21.50 -30.20
N ARG A 465 19.96 -22.64 -30.09
CA ARG A 465 19.21 -23.23 -31.22
C ARG A 465 18.13 -22.27 -31.73
N ARG A 466 17.34 -21.65 -30.85
CA ARG A 466 16.32 -20.65 -31.23
C ARG A 466 16.95 -19.43 -31.89
N HIS A 467 18.09 -18.96 -31.38
CA HIS A 467 18.79 -17.82 -31.95
C HIS A 467 19.34 -18.13 -33.36
N LEU A 468 19.96 -19.30 -33.54
CA LEU A 468 20.43 -19.80 -34.83
C LEU A 468 19.30 -19.92 -35.86
N GLU A 469 18.15 -20.46 -35.46
CA GLU A 469 16.97 -20.56 -36.32
C GLU A 469 16.49 -19.18 -36.79
N SER A 470 16.38 -18.21 -35.86
CA SER A 470 16.01 -16.83 -36.16
C SER A 470 16.99 -16.15 -37.13
N LEU A 471 18.30 -16.31 -36.89
CA LEU A 471 19.34 -15.75 -37.76
C LEU A 471 19.32 -16.37 -39.16
N ASN A 472 19.04 -17.67 -39.28
CA ASN A 472 18.95 -18.34 -40.57
C ASN A 472 17.76 -17.82 -41.39
N VAL A 473 16.59 -17.68 -40.77
CA VAL A 473 15.41 -17.11 -41.44
C VAL A 473 15.68 -15.68 -41.92
N GLU A 474 16.32 -14.84 -41.11
CA GLU A 474 16.63 -13.48 -41.49
C GLU A 474 17.69 -13.41 -42.59
N ARG A 475 18.72 -14.26 -42.53
CA ARG A 475 19.72 -14.40 -43.59
C ARG A 475 19.06 -14.76 -44.92
N GLU A 476 18.15 -15.74 -44.94
CA GLU A 476 17.44 -16.15 -46.15
C GLU A 476 16.56 -15.02 -46.72
N ARG A 477 15.86 -14.28 -45.86
CA ARG A 477 15.07 -13.10 -46.28
C ARG A 477 15.93 -12.03 -46.93
N ILE A 478 17.11 -11.73 -46.36
CA ILE A 478 18.04 -10.76 -46.93
C ILE A 478 18.56 -11.21 -48.29
N ILE A 479 18.95 -12.49 -48.42
CA ILE A 479 19.39 -13.08 -49.69
C ILE A 479 18.30 -12.97 -50.75
N ALA A 480 17.06 -13.37 -50.44
CA ALA A 480 15.94 -13.29 -51.37
C ALA A 480 15.65 -11.85 -51.82
N ARG A 481 15.71 -10.88 -50.89
CA ARG A 481 15.52 -9.46 -51.20
C ARG A 481 16.60 -8.91 -52.13
N LEU A 482 17.86 -9.33 -51.97
CA LEU A 482 18.95 -8.94 -52.86
C LEU A 482 18.80 -9.57 -54.25
N ALA A 483 18.43 -10.85 -54.31
CA ALA A 483 18.21 -11.56 -55.58
C ALA A 483 17.05 -10.95 -56.39
N SER A 484 16.00 -10.44 -55.75
CA SER A 484 14.86 -9.79 -56.42
C SER A 484 15.15 -8.40 -57.01
N LYS A 485 16.33 -7.82 -56.73
CA LYS A 485 16.76 -6.51 -57.24
C LYS A 485 17.73 -6.59 -58.42
N VAL A 486 18.20 -7.79 -58.74
CA VAL A 486 19.00 -8.13 -59.93
C VAL A 486 18.05 -8.70 -60.97
#